data_AF-A0A8X6K037-F1
#
_entry.id   AF-A0A8X6K037-F1
#
_cell.length_a   1.000
_cell.length_b   1.000
_cell.length_c   1.000
_cell.angle_alpha   90.00
_cell.angle_beta   90.00
_cell.angle_gamma   90.00
#
_symmetry.space_group_name_H-M   'P 1'
#
loop_
_entity.id
_entity.type
_entity.pdbx_description
1 polymer ?
#
loop_
_entity_poly.entity_id
_entity_poly.type
_entity_poly.pdbx_seq_one_letter_code
_entity_poly.pdbx_strand_id
1 'polypeptide(L)'
;MTPLKAFPLRTDTGIHAMFGRDETEPKNHKLFAIEVSSLNRVFLVVLKPSLKKKKKKKKICGFIPRIENDEILNELKRKKIIFADFFREETDINLLIGADVLGKLLTGNTVALEWGLTAVETKLRWTVFGKGSW
;
A
#
# COMPACT_ATOMS: atom_id res chain seq x y z
N MET A 1 10.30 -11.19 1.33
CA MET A 1 8.86 -11.01 1.05
C MET A 1 8.14 -10.84 2.39
N THR A 2 7.39 -9.76 2.57
CA THR A 2 6.54 -9.56 3.76
C THR A 2 5.43 -10.60 3.72
N PRO A 3 5.31 -11.52 4.70
CA PRO A 3 4.23 -12.49 4.71
C PRO A 3 2.88 -11.78 4.80
N LEU A 4 1.99 -12.06 3.84
CA LEU A 4 0.60 -11.65 3.86
C LEU A 4 -0.24 -12.88 4.20
N LYS A 5 -0.89 -12.88 5.36
CA LYS A 5 -1.87 -13.93 5.72
C LYS A 5 -3.25 -13.31 5.82
N ALA A 6 -4.24 -13.92 5.18
CA ALA A 6 -5.63 -13.49 5.24
C ALA A 6 -6.46 -14.54 5.96
N PHE A 7 -7.20 -14.12 6.99
CA PHE A 7 -8.09 -14.97 7.77
C PHE A 7 -9.53 -14.56 7.51
N PRO A 8 -10.43 -15.47 7.11
CA PRO A 8 -11.84 -15.13 6.92
C PRO A 8 -12.46 -14.72 8.25
N LEU A 9 -13.16 -13.59 8.28
CA LEU A 9 -13.86 -13.10 9.48
C LEU A 9 -15.37 -13.36 9.36
N ARG A 10 -16.03 -12.69 8.42
CA ARG A 10 -17.47 -12.75 8.21
C ARG A 10 -17.86 -12.15 6.86
N THR A 11 -19.15 -12.15 6.53
CA THR A 11 -19.69 -11.47 5.36
C THR A 11 -20.60 -10.34 5.82
N ASP A 12 -20.30 -9.12 5.39
CA ASP A 12 -21.11 -7.93 5.70
C ASP A 12 -21.73 -7.39 4.39
N THR A 13 -22.95 -6.88 4.47
CA THR A 13 -23.58 -6.14 3.38
C THR A 13 -23.22 -4.66 3.51
N GLY A 14 -22.65 -4.07 2.47
CA GLY A 14 -22.23 -2.67 2.48
C GLY A 14 -22.60 -1.92 1.21
N ILE A 15 -22.92 -0.64 1.37
CA ILE A 15 -23.10 0.34 0.30
C ILE A 15 -21.78 1.10 0.15
N HIS A 16 -21.27 1.24 -1.08
CA HIS A 16 -20.11 2.09 -1.35
C HIS A 16 -20.61 3.46 -1.74
N ALA A 17 -20.26 4.48 -0.96
CA ALA A 17 -20.40 5.88 -1.33
C ALA A 17 -19.02 6.41 -1.72
N MET A 18 -18.87 6.89 -2.96
CA MET A 18 -17.63 7.51 -3.41
C MET A 18 -17.77 9.04 -3.36
N PHE A 19 -16.67 9.78 -3.19
CA PHE A 19 -16.69 11.24 -3.30
C PHE A 19 -17.28 11.63 -4.66
N GLY A 20 -18.43 12.30 -4.67
CA GLY A 20 -19.25 12.51 -5.87
C GLY A 20 -20.74 12.21 -5.68
N ARG A 21 -21.15 11.65 -4.53
CA ARG A 21 -22.56 11.41 -4.16
C ARG A 21 -23.25 10.27 -4.95
N ASP A 22 -22.45 9.40 -5.56
CA ASP A 22 -22.93 8.14 -6.14
C ASP A 22 -22.81 7.01 -5.10
N GLU A 23 -23.95 6.39 -4.80
CA GLU A 23 -24.05 5.21 -3.96
C GLU A 23 -24.24 3.96 -4.83
N THR A 24 -23.60 2.86 -4.45
CA THR A 24 -23.85 1.57 -5.09
C THR A 24 -24.98 0.82 -4.40
N GLU A 25 -25.71 -0.01 -5.14
CA GLU A 25 -26.57 -1.02 -4.51
C GLU A 25 -25.82 -1.84 -3.44
N PRO A 26 -26.51 -2.27 -2.35
CA PRO A 26 -25.92 -3.06 -1.29
C PRO A 26 -25.25 -4.31 -1.85
N LYS A 27 -23.97 -4.51 -1.52
CA LYS A 27 -23.20 -5.68 -1.97
C LYS A 27 -22.67 -6.44 -0.77
N ASN A 28 -22.71 -7.77 -0.88
CA ASN A 28 -22.11 -8.65 0.12
C ASN A 28 -20.59 -8.68 -0.07
N HIS A 29 -19.87 -8.35 1.00
CA HIS A 29 -18.43 -8.32 1.06
C HIS A 29 -17.93 -9.33 2.09
N LYS A 30 -17.06 -10.24 1.65
CA LYS A 30 -16.30 -11.07 2.58
C LYS A 30 -15.22 -10.22 3.23
N LEU A 31 -15.29 -10.10 4.55
CA LEU A 31 -14.29 -9.45 5.37
C LEU A 31 -13.21 -10.47 5.75
N PHE A 32 -11.96 -10.04 5.70
CA PHE A 32 -10.81 -10.84 6.12
C PHE A 32 -9.95 -10.02 7.06
N ALA A 33 -9.48 -10.61 8.15
CA ALA A 33 -8.36 -10.04 8.89
C ALA A 33 -7.09 -10.28 8.06
N ILE A 34 -6.26 -9.25 7.92
CA ILE A 34 -5.01 -9.37 7.19
C ILE A 34 -3.86 -9.20 8.19
N GLU A 35 -2.92 -10.12 8.18
CA GLU A 35 -1.68 -9.99 8.92
C GLU A 35 -0.56 -9.61 7.96
N VAL A 36 0.16 -8.53 8.28
CA VAL A 36 1.23 -7.98 7.45
C VAL A 36 2.49 -7.79 8.29
N SER A 37 3.28 -8.85 8.43
CA SER A 37 4.47 -8.82 9.28
C SER A 37 5.70 -8.30 8.53
N SER A 38 6.40 -7.31 9.09
CA SER A 38 7.76 -6.98 8.63
C SER A 38 8.74 -8.09 9.05
N LEU A 39 9.87 -8.22 8.36
CA LEU A 39 10.89 -9.27 8.62
C LEU A 39 11.42 -9.24 10.06
N ASN A 40 11.39 -8.09 10.72
CA ASN A 40 11.94 -7.90 12.08
C ASN A 40 10.87 -7.56 13.15
N ARG A 41 9.60 -7.35 12.76
CA ARG A 41 8.50 -7.01 13.69
C ARG A 41 7.16 -7.49 13.12
N VAL A 42 6.38 -8.21 13.92
CA VAL A 42 5.00 -8.56 13.56
C VAL A 42 4.15 -7.31 13.73
N PHE A 43 3.59 -6.83 12.63
CA PHE A 43 2.61 -5.76 12.63
C PHE A 43 1.29 -6.34 12.13
N LEU A 44 0.30 -6.39 13.01
CA LEU A 44 -1.02 -6.92 12.68
C LEU A 44 -1.96 -5.76 12.40
N VAL A 45 -2.55 -5.73 11.21
CA VAL A 45 -3.62 -4.78 10.89
C VAL A 45 -4.80 -5.52 10.36
N VAL A 46 -5.82 -5.65 11.20
CA VAL A 46 -7.13 -6.10 10.77
C VAL A 46 -7.74 -5.03 9.85
N LEU A 47 -7.50 -5.19 8.55
CA LEU A 47 -8.17 -4.42 7.52
C LEU A 47 -9.57 -4.98 7.32
N LYS A 48 -10.50 -4.15 6.86
CA LYS A 48 -11.77 -4.61 6.29
C LYS A 48 -11.60 -4.63 4.77
N PRO A 49 -11.05 -5.69 4.17
CA PRO A 49 -10.97 -5.75 2.73
C PRO A 49 -12.39 -5.86 2.19
N SER A 50 -12.80 -4.86 1.41
CA SER A 50 -13.87 -5.07 0.44
C SER A 50 -13.31 -5.92 -0.69
N LEU A 51 -13.15 -7.22 -0.44
CA LEU A 51 -12.67 -8.17 -1.44
C LEU A 51 -13.81 -8.37 -2.45
N LYS A 52 -13.88 -7.48 -3.44
CA LYS A 52 -14.68 -7.72 -4.63
C LYS A 52 -14.03 -8.91 -5.34
N LYS A 53 -14.62 -10.11 -5.23
CA LYS A 53 -14.35 -11.19 -6.20
C LYS A 53 -14.51 -10.55 -7.58
N LYS A 54 -13.43 -10.48 -8.36
CA LYS A 54 -13.36 -9.85 -9.69
C LYS A 54 -14.44 -10.46 -10.61
N LYS A 55 -15.67 -9.95 -10.59
CA LYS A 55 -16.55 -9.95 -11.75
C LYS A 55 -16.11 -8.74 -12.60
N LYS A 56 -15.63 -9.07 -13.81
CA LYS A 56 -15.07 -8.22 -14.88
C LYS A 56 -15.01 -6.69 -14.62
N LYS A 57 -13.76 -6.20 -14.63
CA LYS A 57 -13.30 -4.89 -15.14
C LYS A 57 -13.78 -3.61 -14.40
N LYS A 58 -13.23 -3.32 -13.22
CA LYS A 58 -12.97 -1.92 -12.80
C LYS A 58 -11.51 -1.84 -12.35
N LYS A 59 -10.64 -1.28 -13.20
CA LYS A 59 -9.22 -1.08 -12.88
C LYS A 59 -9.14 -0.02 -11.78
N ILE A 60 -8.72 -0.41 -10.58
CA ILE A 60 -8.65 0.50 -9.42
C ILE A 60 -7.39 1.37 -9.50
N CYS A 61 -6.27 0.78 -9.90
CA CYS A 61 -5.00 1.47 -10.06
C CYS A 61 -4.45 1.28 -11.48
N GLY A 62 -3.91 2.37 -12.03
CA GLY A 62 -3.28 2.46 -13.35
C GLY A 62 -1.90 1.81 -13.39
N PHE A 63 -1.01 2.40 -14.17
CA PHE A 63 0.43 2.14 -14.06
C PHE A 63 0.91 2.65 -12.69
N ILE A 64 1.77 1.88 -12.02
CA ILE A 64 2.43 2.30 -10.78
C ILE A 64 3.86 2.69 -11.16
N PRO A 65 4.20 3.98 -11.13
CA PRO A 65 5.55 4.41 -11.49
C PRO A 65 6.55 3.87 -10.48
N ARG A 66 7.70 3.45 -11.01
CA ARG A 66 8.85 2.99 -10.22
C ARG A 66 9.94 4.05 -10.24
N ILE A 67 10.76 4.03 -9.20
CA ILE A 67 11.96 4.85 -9.17
C ILE A 67 13.02 4.12 -10.00
N GLU A 68 13.21 4.59 -11.23
CA GLU A 68 14.20 4.06 -12.17
C GLU A 68 15.43 4.97 -12.29
N ASN A 69 15.36 6.19 -11.74
CA ASN A 69 16.48 7.13 -11.76
C ASN A 69 17.60 6.69 -10.82
N ASP A 70 18.77 6.40 -11.39
CA ASP A 70 19.94 5.91 -10.68
C ASP A 70 20.49 6.87 -9.61
N GLU A 71 20.34 8.19 -9.78
CA GLU A 71 20.80 9.18 -8.80
C GLU A 71 20.00 9.05 -7.49
N ILE A 72 18.67 8.94 -7.61
CA ILE A 72 17.78 8.73 -6.46
C ILE A 72 18.09 7.40 -5.80
N LEU A 73 18.29 6.35 -6.59
CA LEU A 73 18.61 5.02 -6.07
C LEU A 73 19.95 5.00 -5.34
N ASN A 74 20.94 5.71 -5.84
CA ASN A 74 22.24 5.87 -5.20
C ASN A 74 22.14 6.73 -3.92
N GLU A 75 21.33 7.79 -3.93
CA GLU A 75 21.05 8.57 -2.73
C GLU A 75 20.39 7.72 -1.64
N LEU A 76 19.38 6.93 -2.00
CA LEU A 76 18.68 6.02 -1.10
C LEU A 76 19.66 5.01 -0.48
N LYS A 77 20.54 4.41 -1.29
CA LYS A 77 21.60 3.50 -0.80
C LYS A 77 22.56 4.20 0.17
N ARG A 78 23.02 5.41 -0.18
CA ARG A 78 23.91 6.25 0.66
C ARG A 78 23.28 6.57 2.02
N LYS A 79 21.96 6.81 2.05
CA LYS A 79 21.19 7.05 3.27
C LYS A 79 20.73 5.76 3.98
N LYS A 80 21.21 4.59 3.53
CA LYS A 80 20.90 3.26 4.09
C LYS A 80 19.40 2.93 4.06
N ILE A 81 18.67 3.46 3.08
CA ILE A 81 17.25 3.21 2.87
C ILE A 81 17.10 2.04 1.89
N ILE A 82 16.57 0.92 2.37
CA ILE A 82 16.44 -0.31 1.57
C ILE A 82 14.96 -0.58 1.25
N PHE A 83 14.63 -0.68 -0.03
CA PHE A 83 13.30 -1.07 -0.52
C PHE A 83 13.14 -2.59 -0.63
N ALA A 84 11.89 -3.06 -0.54
CA ALA A 84 11.56 -4.47 -0.74
C ALA A 84 11.37 -4.84 -2.22
N ASP A 85 11.02 -3.86 -3.05
CA ASP A 85 10.44 -4.11 -4.38
C ASP A 85 11.38 -3.72 -5.54
N PHE A 86 12.64 -3.38 -5.25
CA PHE A 86 13.61 -2.91 -6.25
C PHE A 86 13.87 -3.92 -7.39
N PHE A 87 13.65 -5.21 -7.15
CA PHE A 87 13.97 -6.30 -8.09
C PHE A 87 12.75 -7.06 -8.62
N ARG A 88 11.53 -6.59 -8.33
CA ARG A 88 10.32 -7.34 -8.73
C ARG A 88 9.79 -6.83 -10.05
N GLU A 89 9.68 -7.66 -11.07
CA GLU A 89 8.99 -7.30 -12.33
C GLU A 89 7.46 -7.24 -12.15
N GLU A 90 6.92 -7.92 -11.14
CA GLU A 90 5.47 -7.93 -10.87
C GLU A 90 4.95 -6.55 -10.47
N THR A 91 3.94 -6.07 -11.20
CA THR A 91 3.23 -4.80 -10.96
C THR A 91 1.87 -5.01 -10.29
N ASP A 92 1.54 -6.25 -9.92
CA ASP A 92 0.27 -6.58 -9.33
C ASP A 92 0.18 -6.10 -7.87
N ILE A 93 -0.84 -5.30 -7.60
CA ILE A 93 -1.14 -4.85 -6.24
C ILE A 93 -1.83 -5.98 -5.47
N ASN A 94 -1.14 -6.56 -4.48
CA ASN A 94 -1.72 -7.58 -3.61
C ASN A 94 -2.66 -6.99 -2.54
N LEU A 95 -2.41 -5.76 -2.10
CA LEU A 95 -3.15 -5.11 -1.01
C LEU A 95 -3.29 -3.60 -1.25
N LEU A 96 -4.52 -3.08 -1.13
CA LEU A 96 -4.80 -1.65 -1.07
C LEU A 96 -5.24 -1.29 0.34
N ILE A 97 -4.61 -0.26 0.93
CA ILE A 97 -4.88 0.22 2.28
C ILE A 97 -5.47 1.63 2.17
N GLY A 98 -6.58 1.88 2.89
CA GLY A 98 -7.19 3.20 2.95
C GLY A 98 -6.34 4.21 3.70
N ALA A 99 -6.46 5.49 3.35
CA ALA A 99 -5.72 6.58 3.99
C ALA A 99 -6.07 6.72 5.49
N ASP A 100 -7.25 6.29 5.91
CA ASP A 100 -7.70 6.21 7.29
C ASP A 100 -6.82 5.28 8.17
N VAL A 101 -6.11 4.35 7.54
CA VAL A 101 -5.19 3.42 8.20
C VAL A 101 -3.73 3.86 8.06
N LEU A 102 -3.40 4.77 7.13
CA LEU A 102 -2.03 5.18 6.85
C LEU A 102 -1.32 5.70 8.11
N GLY A 103 -2.00 6.51 8.93
CA GLY A 103 -1.43 7.02 10.19
C GLY A 103 -0.96 5.94 11.17
N LYS A 104 -1.53 4.72 11.10
CA LYS A 104 -1.10 3.59 11.94
C LYS A 104 0.16 2.91 11.42
N LEU A 105 0.49 3.10 10.14
CA LEU A 105 1.66 2.56 9.47
C LEU A 105 2.90 3.45 9.63
N LEU A 106 2.71 4.77 9.70
CA LEU A 106 3.81 5.72 9.83
C LEU A 106 4.57 5.53 11.15
N THR A 107 5.90 5.59 11.10
CA THR A 107 6.73 5.62 12.32
C THR A 107 7.06 7.04 12.76
N GLY A 108 6.84 8.03 11.90
CA GLY A 108 7.25 9.42 12.09
C GLY A 108 8.64 9.72 11.53
N ASN A 109 9.43 8.71 11.17
CA ASN A 109 10.75 8.92 10.58
C ASN A 109 10.62 9.29 9.10
N THR A 110 11.26 10.40 8.73
CA THR A 110 11.28 10.91 7.35
C THR A 110 12.69 11.32 6.97
N VAL A 111 13.05 11.11 5.71
CA VAL A 111 14.32 11.51 5.12
C VAL A 111 14.01 12.29 3.85
N ALA A 112 14.36 13.57 3.84
CA ALA A 112 14.32 14.37 2.63
C ALA A 112 15.34 13.83 1.63
N LEU A 113 14.92 13.72 0.38
CA LEU A 113 15.73 13.33 -0.76
C LEU A 113 15.87 14.52 -1.70
N GLU A 114 16.78 14.40 -2.67
CA GLU A 114 16.94 15.41 -3.69
C GLU A 114 15.64 15.58 -4.51
N TRP A 115 15.53 16.72 -5.20
CA TRP A 115 14.41 17.06 -6.10
C TRP A 115 13.00 16.99 -5.45
N GLY A 116 12.92 17.20 -4.14
CA GLY A 116 11.64 17.32 -3.44
C GLY A 116 10.95 15.98 -3.12
N LEU A 117 11.66 14.86 -3.21
CA LEU A 117 11.17 13.60 -2.66
C LEU A 117 11.37 13.53 -1.15
N THR A 118 10.55 12.69 -0.51
CA THR A 118 10.70 12.35 0.90
C THR A 118 10.50 10.86 1.07
N ALA A 119 11.53 10.16 1.55
CA ALA A 119 11.37 8.80 2.02
C ALA A 119 10.76 8.84 3.43
N VAL A 120 9.69 8.09 3.63
CA VAL A 120 8.99 7.98 4.91
C VAL A 120 9.04 6.53 5.35
N GLU A 121 9.49 6.32 6.58
CA GLU A 121 9.52 5.01 7.16
C GLU A 121 8.11 4.62 7.65
N THR A 122 7.73 3.40 7.30
CA THR A 122 6.53 2.76 7.81
C THR A 122 6.91 1.48 8.53
N LYS A 123 5.96 0.92 9.28
CA LYS A 123 6.08 -0.41 9.89
C LYS A 123 6.29 -1.52 8.85
N LEU A 124 6.04 -1.25 7.57
CA LEU A 124 6.23 -2.16 6.43
C LEU A 124 7.49 -1.83 5.60
N ARG A 125 8.43 -1.04 6.14
CA ARG A 125 9.63 -0.46 5.50
C ARG A 125 9.37 0.93 4.88
N TRP A 126 10.30 1.40 4.08
CA TRP A 126 10.31 2.75 3.52
C TRP A 126 9.39 2.88 2.31
N THR A 127 8.72 4.03 2.20
CA THR A 127 7.92 4.45 1.05
C THR A 127 8.36 5.85 0.65
N VAL A 128 8.49 6.12 -0.66
CA VAL A 128 8.88 7.44 -1.15
C VAL A 128 7.64 8.22 -1.56
N PHE A 129 7.55 9.47 -1.10
CA PHE A 129 6.53 10.45 -1.45
C PHE A 129 7.14 11.59 -2.24
N GLY A 130 6.34 12.22 -3.10
CA GLY A 130 6.70 13.42 -3.83
C GLY A 130 6.29 13.33 -5.30
N LYS A 131 6.38 14.45 -6.00
CA LYS A 131 6.08 14.51 -7.43
C LYS A 131 7.33 14.07 -8.19
N GLY A 132 7.19 13.02 -9.00
CA GLY A 132 8.28 12.65 -9.88
C GLY A 132 8.40 13.63 -11.03
N SER A 133 9.53 14.35 -11.06
CA SER A 133 9.99 15.10 -12.23
C SER A 133 11.35 14.56 -12.67
N TRP A 134 11.42 13.23 -12.83
CA TRP A 134 12.55 12.44 -13.33
C TRP A 134 12.09 11.66 -14.55
#